data_AF-A0A7V1H1L3-F1
#
_entry.id   AF-A0A7V1H1L3-F1
#
_cell.length_a   1.000
_cell.length_b   1.000
_cell.length_c   1.000
_cell.angle_alpha   90.00
_cell.angle_beta   90.00
_cell.angle_gamma   90.00
#
_symmetry.space_group_name_H-M   'P 1'
#
loop_
_entity.id
_entity.type
_entity.pdbx_description
1 polymer ?
#
loop_
_entity_poly.entity_id
_entity_poly.type
_entity_poly.pdbx_seq_one_letter_code
_entity_poly.pdbx_strand_id
1 'polypeptide(L)'
;MAMKEQTINTAAPADLKLKLKTKEWIIILTLGLTLLSFIESLRSFPWSPFILVYVMVLFVVPLYLKTYRFGQFKKAWPIKPILIGLIGIKVWQTAYQFVYDYFLESYGVLGNPNYDLFKATNALLNQTAEKYNSVIVAAVLMGFTILIIPFAEELYYRGYVFGTLRENSGFWSAALISSSLLAVRHFAHLLFIQPFPVIPASIWVLSTIPIGIGLAYIYDQTKSLYAVILIHFLLNVPILPR
;
A
#
# COMPACT_ATOMS: atom_id res chain seq x y z
N MET A 1 -38.19 -20.29 43.47
CA MET A 1 -36.85 -20.34 42.85
C MET A 1 -36.99 -19.75 41.44
N ALA A 2 -36.80 -18.45 41.30
CA ALA A 2 -36.95 -17.77 40.01
C ALA A 2 -35.59 -17.73 39.30
N MET A 3 -35.49 -18.42 38.16
CA MET A 3 -34.34 -18.30 37.26
C MET A 3 -34.34 -16.89 36.68
N LYS A 4 -33.31 -16.10 37.01
CA LYS A 4 -33.01 -14.86 36.29
C LYS A 4 -32.59 -15.24 34.87
N GLU A 5 -33.41 -14.88 33.89
CA GLU A 5 -32.98 -14.79 32.50
C GLU A 5 -31.81 -13.80 32.44
N GLN A 6 -30.63 -14.35 32.14
CA GLN A 6 -29.44 -13.58 31.88
C GLN A 6 -29.58 -13.03 30.46
N THR A 7 -30.14 -11.83 30.34
CA THR A 7 -30.20 -11.09 29.08
C THR A 7 -28.78 -10.96 28.52
N ILE A 8 -28.50 -11.68 27.43
CA ILE A 8 -27.28 -11.55 26.66
C ILE A 8 -27.28 -10.14 26.09
N ASN A 9 -26.48 -9.27 26.70
CA ASN A 9 -26.33 -7.89 26.28
C ASN A 9 -25.57 -7.87 24.95
N THR A 10 -26.27 -7.65 23.83
CA THR A 10 -25.73 -7.57 22.47
C THR A 10 -24.97 -6.26 22.22
N ALA A 11 -24.06 -5.87 23.12
CA ALA A 11 -23.26 -4.64 23.06
C ALA A 11 -22.08 -4.69 22.06
N ALA A 12 -21.99 -5.73 21.23
CA ALA A 12 -20.86 -6.05 20.35
C ALA A 12 -20.63 -5.15 19.09
N PRO A 13 -21.56 -4.28 18.62
CA PRO A 13 -21.24 -3.43 17.46
C PRO A 13 -20.40 -2.18 17.79
N ALA A 14 -20.61 -1.61 18.98
CA ALA A 14 -19.95 -0.38 19.41
C ALA A 14 -18.52 -0.63 19.93
N ASP A 15 -18.29 -1.77 20.57
CA ASP A 15 -16.98 -2.12 21.10
C ASP A 15 -15.96 -2.41 19.98
N LEU A 16 -16.38 -3.07 18.89
CA LEU A 16 -15.50 -3.38 17.77
C LEU A 16 -15.03 -2.13 17.04
N LYS A 17 -15.92 -1.16 16.79
CA LYS A 17 -15.54 0.12 16.16
C LYS A 17 -14.54 0.90 16.99
N LEU A 18 -14.69 0.87 18.31
CA LEU A 18 -13.74 1.50 19.23
C LEU A 18 -12.40 0.77 19.23
N LYS A 19 -12.42 -0.57 19.32
CA LYS A 19 -11.22 -1.42 19.25
C LYS A 19 -10.43 -1.15 17.97
N LEU A 20 -11.09 -1.19 16.81
CA LEU A 20 -10.45 -0.93 15.52
C LEU A 20 -9.85 0.48 15.40
N LYS A 21 -10.20 1.43 16.28
CA LYS A 21 -9.57 2.76 16.30
C LYS A 21 -8.38 2.86 17.26
N THR A 22 -8.06 1.82 18.04
CA THR A 22 -6.87 1.84 18.89
C THR A 22 -5.63 1.44 18.10
N LYS A 23 -4.48 1.96 18.52
CA LYS A 23 -3.19 1.73 17.85
C LYS A 23 -2.86 0.24 17.71
N GLU A 24 -3.12 -0.54 18.75
CA GLU A 24 -2.81 -1.97 18.83
C GLU A 24 -3.59 -2.75 17.77
N TRP A 25 -4.90 -2.52 17.68
CA TRP A 25 -5.75 -3.20 16.71
C TRP A 25 -5.49 -2.74 15.28
N ILE A 26 -5.17 -1.46 15.06
CA ILE A 26 -4.73 -0.96 13.74
C ILE A 26 -3.50 -1.74 13.27
N ILE A 27 -2.49 -1.92 14.15
CA ILE A 27 -1.27 -2.66 13.82
C ILE A 27 -1.59 -4.14 13.59
N ILE A 28 -2.32 -4.80 14.50
CA ILE A 28 -2.67 -6.22 14.39
C ILE A 28 -3.43 -6.50 13.10
N LEU A 29 -4.47 -5.73 12.81
CA LEU A 29 -5.26 -5.88 11.59
C LEU A 29 -4.38 -5.70 10.35
N THR A 30 -3.55 -4.65 10.33
CA THR A 30 -2.73 -4.35 9.16
C THR A 30 -1.65 -5.41 8.94
N LEU A 31 -1.04 -5.95 10.00
CA LEU A 31 -0.10 -7.08 9.90
C LEU A 31 -0.81 -8.36 9.41
N GLY A 32 -2.03 -8.62 9.90
CA GLY A 32 -2.86 -9.73 9.40
C GLY A 32 -3.19 -9.59 7.92
N LEU A 33 -3.49 -8.37 7.46
CA LEU A 33 -3.73 -8.07 6.05
C LEU A 33 -2.45 -8.20 5.21
N THR A 34 -1.30 -7.79 5.75
CA THR A 34 -0.01 -8.04 5.10
C THR A 34 0.23 -9.54 4.93
N LEU A 35 0.00 -10.36 5.96
CA LEU A 35 0.10 -11.81 5.85
C LEU A 35 -0.88 -12.39 4.82
N LEU A 36 -2.13 -11.90 4.79
CA LEU A 36 -3.10 -12.29 3.78
C LEU A 36 -2.59 -11.97 2.36
N SER A 37 -2.05 -10.78 2.14
CA SER A 37 -1.47 -10.39 0.85
C SER A 37 -0.29 -11.29 0.45
N PHE A 38 0.51 -11.76 1.40
CA PHE A 38 1.60 -12.70 1.13
C PHE A 38 1.05 -14.04 0.64
N ILE A 39 0.00 -14.56 1.29
CA ILE A 39 -0.66 -15.81 0.91
C ILE A 39 -1.29 -15.67 -0.48
N GLU A 40 -2.02 -14.58 -0.73
CA GLU A 40 -2.65 -14.31 -2.03
C GLU A 40 -1.62 -14.13 -3.16
N SER A 41 -0.40 -13.70 -2.84
CA SER A 41 0.70 -13.57 -3.80
C SER A 41 1.45 -14.88 -4.10
N LEU A 42 1.23 -15.98 -3.37
CA LEU A 42 1.90 -17.25 -3.65
C LEU A 42 1.49 -17.79 -5.03
N ARG A 43 2.46 -18.28 -5.83
CA ARG A 43 2.21 -18.75 -7.21
C ARG A 43 1.10 -19.81 -7.30
N SER A 44 1.03 -20.70 -6.30
CA SER A 44 0.03 -21.76 -6.20
C SER A 44 -1.39 -21.26 -5.93
N PHE A 45 -1.55 -20.02 -5.47
CA PHE A 45 -2.87 -19.47 -5.15
C PHE A 45 -3.64 -19.13 -6.43
N PRO A 46 -4.94 -19.45 -6.55
CA PRO A 46 -5.64 -19.47 -7.85
C PRO A 46 -5.65 -18.13 -8.58
N TRP A 47 -5.84 -17.03 -7.86
CA TRP A 47 -5.87 -15.68 -8.41
C TRP A 47 -4.57 -14.90 -8.20
N SER A 48 -3.49 -15.53 -7.75
CA SER A 48 -2.18 -14.86 -7.66
C SER A 48 -1.67 -14.44 -9.06
N PRO A 49 -1.09 -13.23 -9.23
CA PRO A 49 -0.63 -12.30 -8.19
C PRO A 49 -1.65 -11.24 -7.78
N PHE A 50 -2.92 -11.39 -8.15
CA PHE A 50 -3.96 -10.49 -7.65
C PHE A 50 -4.18 -10.72 -6.15
N ILE A 51 -4.34 -9.64 -5.40
CA ILE A 51 -4.52 -9.64 -3.93
C ILE A 51 -5.96 -9.21 -3.61
N LEU A 52 -6.93 -9.97 -4.13
CA LEU A 52 -8.33 -9.57 -4.21
C LEU A 52 -8.96 -9.40 -2.83
N VAL A 53 -8.75 -10.36 -1.93
CA VAL A 53 -9.36 -10.33 -0.59
C VAL A 53 -8.75 -9.19 0.23
N TYR A 54 -7.44 -9.04 0.19
CA TYR A 54 -6.75 -7.90 0.79
C TYR A 54 -7.34 -6.57 0.32
N VAL A 55 -7.46 -6.35 -1.00
CA VAL A 55 -8.00 -5.10 -1.56
C VAL A 55 -9.45 -4.88 -1.13
N MET A 56 -10.29 -5.92 -1.11
CA MET A 56 -11.67 -5.80 -0.62
C MET A 56 -11.70 -5.33 0.84
N VAL A 57 -10.85 -5.87 1.72
CA VAL A 57 -10.81 -5.43 3.12
C VAL A 57 -10.29 -4.00 3.25
N LEU A 58 -9.34 -3.59 2.41
CA LEU A 58 -8.85 -2.20 2.38
C LEU A 58 -9.97 -1.19 2.06
N PHE A 59 -10.98 -1.58 1.28
CA PHE A 59 -12.19 -0.77 1.10
C PHE A 59 -13.13 -0.86 2.31
N VAL A 60 -13.44 -2.08 2.75
CA VAL A 60 -14.49 -2.33 3.75
C VAL A 60 -14.19 -1.62 5.07
N VAL A 61 -12.96 -1.69 5.57
CA VAL A 61 -12.60 -1.13 6.89
C VAL A 61 -12.80 0.39 6.97
N PRO A 62 -12.20 1.23 6.11
CA PRO A 62 -12.40 2.67 6.15
C PRO A 62 -13.84 3.08 5.85
N LEU A 63 -14.56 2.34 4.99
CA LEU A 63 -15.99 2.60 4.72
C LEU A 63 -16.85 2.32 5.95
N TYR A 64 -16.64 1.18 6.60
CA TYR A 64 -17.35 0.76 7.81
C TYR A 64 -17.11 1.71 9.00
N LEU A 65 -15.86 2.18 9.16
CA LEU A 65 -15.46 3.09 10.23
C LEU A 65 -15.69 4.57 9.90
N LYS A 66 -16.02 4.89 8.64
CA LYS A 66 -16.18 6.26 8.10
C LYS A 66 -14.96 7.15 8.37
N THR A 67 -13.77 6.61 8.20
CA THR A 67 -12.50 7.32 8.46
C THR A 67 -11.97 8.07 7.24
N TYR A 68 -12.53 7.81 6.05
CA TYR A 68 -12.17 8.49 4.82
C TYR A 68 -12.55 9.98 4.84
N ARG A 69 -11.67 10.83 4.29
CA ARG A 69 -11.90 12.27 4.16
C ARG A 69 -11.56 12.74 2.76
N PHE A 70 -12.58 13.00 1.94
CA PHE A 70 -12.41 13.55 0.59
C PHE A 70 -12.46 15.09 0.57
N GLY A 71 -13.24 15.70 1.46
CA GLY A 71 -13.45 17.15 1.48
C GLY A 71 -14.14 17.66 0.21
N GLN A 72 -14.16 18.99 0.03
CA GLN A 72 -14.62 19.60 -1.22
C GLN A 72 -13.52 19.52 -2.27
N PHE A 73 -13.84 19.01 -3.46
CA PHE A 73 -12.86 18.80 -4.53
C PHE A 73 -12.02 20.07 -4.83
N LYS A 74 -12.66 21.24 -4.98
CA LYS A 74 -11.93 22.51 -5.25
C LYS A 74 -10.94 22.91 -4.15
N LYS A 75 -11.20 22.52 -2.89
CA LYS A 75 -10.35 22.83 -1.74
C LYS A 75 -9.32 21.74 -1.45
N ALA A 76 -9.41 20.60 -2.12
CA ALA A 76 -8.48 19.48 -1.98
C ALA A 76 -7.10 19.74 -2.60
N TRP A 77 -6.92 20.89 -3.28
CA TRP A 77 -5.73 21.19 -4.08
C TRP A 77 -4.93 22.41 -3.57
N PRO A 78 -4.56 22.51 -2.28
CA PRO A 78 -3.60 23.52 -1.87
C PRO A 78 -2.25 23.22 -2.53
N ILE A 79 -1.90 24.03 -3.54
CA ILE A 79 -0.77 23.77 -4.44
C ILE A 79 0.56 23.67 -3.67
N LYS A 80 0.81 24.57 -2.71
CA LYS A 80 2.08 24.62 -1.97
C LYS A 80 2.46 23.31 -1.26
N PRO A 81 1.65 22.75 -0.33
CA PRO A 81 2.00 21.50 0.33
C PRO A 81 2.04 20.30 -0.63
N ILE A 82 1.21 20.30 -1.68
CA ILE A 82 1.26 19.27 -2.72
C ILE A 82 2.62 19.30 -3.43
N LEU A 83 3.08 20.48 -3.86
CA LEU A 83 4.38 20.64 -4.51
C LEU A 83 5.53 20.26 -3.58
N ILE A 84 5.50 20.69 -2.32
CA ILE A 84 6.55 20.33 -1.34
C ILE A 84 6.63 18.80 -1.19
N GLY A 85 5.49 18.13 -0.99
CA GLY A 85 5.45 16.68 -0.87
C GLY A 85 5.91 15.97 -2.15
N LEU A 86 5.46 16.42 -3.32
CA LEU A 86 5.86 15.87 -4.62
C LEU A 86 7.35 16.04 -4.90
N ILE A 87 7.91 17.21 -4.62
CA ILE A 87 9.35 17.48 -4.76
C ILE A 87 10.12 16.55 -3.82
N GLY A 88 9.71 16.44 -2.55
CA GLY A 88 10.35 15.54 -1.58
C GLY A 88 10.34 14.08 -2.04
N ILE A 89 9.18 13.59 -2.51
CA ILE A 89 9.04 12.24 -3.07
C ILE A 89 9.94 12.08 -4.29
N LYS A 90 9.95 13.03 -5.23
CA LYS A 90 10.72 12.90 -6.47
C LYS A 90 12.24 12.99 -6.25
N VAL A 91 12.68 13.85 -5.33
CA VAL A 91 14.08 13.95 -4.92
C VAL A 91 14.52 12.61 -4.31
N TRP A 92 13.73 12.06 -3.38
CA TRP A 92 14.01 10.73 -2.82
C TRP A 92 14.08 9.65 -3.91
N GLN A 93 13.07 9.60 -4.78
CA GLN A 93 13.01 8.60 -5.85
C GLN A 93 14.23 8.65 -6.76
N THR A 94 14.63 9.86 -7.16
CA THR A 94 15.78 10.05 -8.03
C THR A 94 17.08 9.71 -7.30
N ALA A 95 17.23 10.12 -6.04
CA ALA A 95 18.43 9.85 -5.25
C ALA A 95 18.62 8.36 -4.98
N TYR A 96 17.59 7.64 -4.52
CA TYR A 96 17.72 6.21 -4.26
C TYR A 96 17.97 5.44 -5.55
N GLN A 97 17.27 5.79 -6.64
CA GLN A 97 17.42 5.09 -7.92
C GLN A 97 18.83 5.26 -8.47
N PHE A 98 19.38 6.48 -8.42
CA PHE A 98 20.76 6.74 -8.81
C PHE A 98 21.77 5.89 -8.02
N VAL A 99 21.62 5.83 -6.70
CA VAL A 99 22.50 5.01 -5.84
C VAL A 99 22.36 3.53 -6.16
N TYR A 100 21.11 3.06 -6.34
CA TYR A 100 20.83 1.66 -6.62
C TYR A 100 21.38 1.23 -7.98
N ASP A 101 21.14 2.00 -9.04
CA ASP A 101 21.66 1.72 -10.38
C ASP A 101 23.18 1.73 -10.41
N TYR A 102 23.83 2.68 -9.73
CA TYR A 102 25.28 2.70 -9.58
C TYR A 102 25.83 1.41 -8.97
N PHE A 103 25.17 0.88 -7.93
CA PHE A 103 25.55 -0.41 -7.36
C PHE A 103 25.31 -1.56 -8.34
N LEU A 104 24.15 -1.60 -9.00
CA LEU A 104 23.84 -2.65 -9.98
C LEU A 104 24.86 -2.70 -11.12
N GLU A 105 25.26 -1.54 -11.65
CA GLU A 105 26.30 -1.41 -12.68
C GLU A 105 27.66 -1.84 -12.15
N SER A 106 28.06 -1.37 -10.96
CA SER A 106 29.35 -1.69 -10.35
C SER A 106 29.55 -3.19 -10.09
N TYR A 107 28.47 -3.91 -9.79
CA TYR A 107 28.48 -5.36 -9.61
C TYR A 107 28.18 -6.15 -10.90
N GLY A 108 27.92 -5.49 -12.03
CA GLY A 108 27.62 -6.13 -13.31
C GLY A 108 26.28 -6.90 -13.32
N VAL A 109 25.34 -6.51 -12.46
CA VAL A 109 24.03 -7.18 -12.30
C VAL A 109 22.85 -6.32 -12.77
N LEU A 110 23.12 -5.11 -13.30
CA LEU A 110 22.10 -4.29 -13.96
C LEU A 110 21.40 -5.10 -15.06
N GLY A 111 20.07 -5.08 -15.10
CA GLY A 111 19.30 -5.87 -16.05
C GLY A 111 18.90 -7.27 -15.57
N ASN A 112 19.42 -7.76 -14.43
CA ASN A 112 19.07 -9.07 -13.88
C ASN A 112 17.85 -8.98 -12.94
N PRO A 113 16.73 -9.68 -13.20
CA PRO A 113 15.50 -9.59 -12.39
C PRO A 113 15.66 -10.06 -10.93
N ASN A 114 16.73 -10.76 -10.59
CA ASN A 114 17.02 -11.14 -9.19
C ASN A 114 17.64 -9.99 -8.38
N TYR A 115 18.14 -8.95 -9.05
CA TYR A 115 18.84 -7.82 -8.44
C TYR A 115 18.20 -6.48 -8.78
N ASP A 116 17.65 -6.32 -9.98
CA ASP A 116 17.08 -5.10 -10.54
C ASP A 116 15.55 -5.11 -10.37
N LEU A 117 15.04 -4.13 -9.62
CA LEU A 117 13.60 -4.00 -9.31
C LEU A 117 12.75 -3.81 -10.57
N PHE A 118 13.22 -3.04 -11.54
CA PHE A 118 12.46 -2.81 -12.78
C PHE A 118 12.37 -4.10 -13.60
N LYS A 119 13.46 -4.86 -13.67
CA LYS A 119 13.44 -6.15 -14.36
C LYS A 119 12.62 -7.19 -13.61
N ALA A 120 12.58 -7.12 -12.28
CA ALA A 120 11.70 -7.96 -11.48
C ALA A 120 10.21 -7.67 -11.78
N THR A 121 9.79 -6.41 -11.95
CA THR A 121 8.41 -6.10 -12.33
C THR A 121 8.07 -6.54 -13.77
N ASN A 122 9.03 -6.47 -14.70
CA ASN A 122 8.88 -7.10 -16.03
C ASN A 122 8.68 -8.61 -15.91
N ALA A 123 9.48 -9.29 -15.07
CA ALA A 123 9.35 -10.72 -14.84
C ALA A 123 8.01 -11.09 -14.20
N LEU A 124 7.47 -10.28 -13.28
CA LEU A 124 6.13 -10.45 -12.71
C LEU A 124 5.06 -10.47 -13.82
N LEU A 125 5.12 -9.52 -14.75
CA LEU A 125 4.17 -9.44 -15.85
C LEU A 125 4.25 -10.66 -16.77
N ASN A 126 5.46 -11.04 -17.17
CA ASN A 126 5.69 -12.19 -18.05
C ASN A 126 5.22 -13.50 -17.40
N GLN A 127 5.60 -13.76 -16.15
CA GLN A 127 5.17 -14.97 -15.45
C GLN A 127 3.66 -14.98 -15.18
N THR A 128 3.02 -13.81 -15.08
CA THR A 128 1.55 -13.71 -14.97
C THR A 128 0.91 -14.13 -16.29
N ALA A 129 1.41 -13.60 -17.41
CA ALA A 129 0.95 -13.97 -18.74
C ALA A 129 1.11 -15.49 -18.98
N GLU A 130 2.21 -16.08 -18.53
CA GLU A 130 2.46 -17.53 -18.60
C GLU A 130 1.45 -18.32 -17.77
N LYS A 131 1.24 -17.96 -16.49
CA LYS A 131 0.31 -18.68 -15.61
C LYS A 131 -1.11 -18.71 -16.16
N TYR A 132 -1.56 -17.60 -16.73
CA TYR A 132 -2.93 -17.48 -17.25
C TYR A 132 -3.03 -17.76 -18.75
N ASN A 133 -1.91 -18.10 -19.40
CA ASN A 133 -1.81 -18.23 -20.85
C ASN A 133 -2.46 -17.05 -21.60
N SER A 134 -2.26 -15.82 -21.10
CA SER A 134 -2.99 -14.64 -21.58
C SER A 134 -2.27 -13.33 -21.26
N VAL A 135 -1.85 -12.62 -22.31
CA VAL A 135 -1.30 -11.26 -22.22
C VAL A 135 -2.36 -10.24 -21.75
N ILE A 136 -3.64 -10.50 -22.03
CA ILE A 136 -4.74 -9.65 -21.56
C ILE A 136 -4.83 -9.68 -20.04
N VAL A 137 -4.68 -10.85 -19.40
CA VAL A 137 -4.69 -10.96 -17.94
C VAL A 137 -3.51 -10.21 -17.33
N ALA A 138 -2.34 -10.25 -17.95
CA ALA A 138 -1.19 -9.45 -17.55
C ALA A 138 -1.46 -7.93 -17.68
N ALA A 139 -2.15 -7.48 -18.74
CA ALA A 139 -2.58 -6.09 -18.87
C ALA A 139 -3.63 -5.69 -17.82
N VAL A 140 -4.56 -6.60 -17.47
CA VAL A 140 -5.51 -6.40 -16.36
C VAL A 140 -4.77 -6.26 -15.03
N LEU A 141 -3.72 -7.04 -14.79
CA LEU A 141 -2.86 -6.88 -13.60
C LEU A 141 -2.23 -5.48 -13.53
N MET A 142 -1.74 -4.95 -14.66
CA MET A 142 -1.24 -3.57 -14.70
C MET A 142 -2.33 -2.56 -14.35
N GLY A 143 -3.51 -2.64 -14.99
CA GLY A 143 -4.64 -1.76 -14.67
C GLY A 143 -5.06 -1.83 -13.21
N PHE A 144 -5.12 -3.05 -12.64
CA PHE A 144 -5.41 -3.28 -11.23
C PHE A 144 -4.39 -2.59 -10.31
N THR A 145 -3.10 -2.69 -10.65
CA THR A 145 -1.97 -2.12 -9.88
C THR A 145 -1.88 -0.60 -9.97
N ILE A 146 -2.29 -0.01 -11.10
CA ILE A 146 -2.26 1.44 -11.30
C ILE A 146 -3.50 2.10 -10.74
N LEU A 147 -4.68 1.47 -10.84
CA LEU A 147 -5.96 2.15 -10.60
C LEU A 147 -6.66 1.68 -9.32
N ILE A 148 -6.75 0.37 -9.09
CA ILE A 148 -7.56 -0.14 -7.98
C ILE A 148 -6.76 -0.16 -6.69
N ILE A 149 -5.52 -0.66 -6.75
CA ILE A 149 -4.66 -0.79 -5.57
C ILE A 149 -4.39 0.57 -4.92
N PRO A 150 -3.95 1.64 -5.62
CA PRO A 150 -3.60 2.88 -4.95
C PRO A 150 -4.82 3.56 -4.32
N PHE A 151 -6.00 3.40 -4.93
CA PHE A 151 -7.25 3.90 -4.36
C PHE A 151 -7.58 3.20 -3.04
N ALA A 152 -7.53 1.87 -3.03
CA ALA A 152 -7.80 1.05 -1.85
C ALA A 152 -6.76 1.31 -0.75
N GLU A 153 -5.48 1.39 -1.12
CA GLU A 153 -4.38 1.66 -0.21
C GLU A 153 -4.48 3.06 0.40
N GLU A 154 -4.79 4.11 -0.35
CA GLU A 154 -4.94 5.45 0.27
C GLU A 154 -6.19 5.56 1.15
N LEU A 155 -7.30 4.90 0.80
CA LEU A 155 -8.45 4.80 1.70
C LEU A 155 -8.08 4.17 3.04
N TYR A 156 -7.35 3.05 3.00
CA TYR A 156 -6.97 2.33 4.19
C TYR A 156 -5.83 2.99 4.95
N TYR A 157 -4.70 3.25 4.31
CA TYR A 157 -3.50 3.77 4.98
C TYR A 157 -3.63 5.24 5.34
N ARG A 158 -4.23 6.11 4.51
CA ARG A 158 -4.35 7.55 4.81
C ARG A 158 -5.65 7.88 5.50
N GLY A 159 -6.76 7.33 4.98
CA GLY A 159 -8.07 7.48 5.61
C GLY A 159 -8.12 6.85 6.99
N TYR A 160 -7.79 5.55 7.10
CA TYR A 160 -7.91 4.81 8.36
C TYR A 160 -6.64 4.82 9.22
N VAL A 161 -5.54 4.18 8.79
CA VAL A 161 -4.35 3.95 9.65
C VAL A 161 -3.72 5.26 10.11
N PHE A 162 -3.18 6.05 9.18
CA PHE A 162 -2.58 7.35 9.47
C PHE A 162 -3.60 8.31 10.09
N GLY A 163 -4.77 8.46 9.46
CA GLY A 163 -5.80 9.40 9.90
C GLY A 163 -6.21 9.18 11.36
N THR A 164 -6.43 7.92 11.76
CA THR A 164 -6.86 7.57 13.12
C THR A 164 -5.71 7.67 14.11
N LEU A 165 -4.50 7.23 13.74
CA LEU A 165 -3.31 7.40 14.60
C LEU A 165 -3.01 8.88 14.83
N ARG A 166 -3.17 9.73 13.82
CA ARG A 166 -2.86 11.17 13.87
C ARG A 166 -3.78 11.94 14.81
N GLU A 167 -4.99 11.45 15.09
CA GLU A 167 -5.92 12.06 16.05
C GLU A 167 -5.36 12.05 17.48
N ASN A 168 -4.57 11.03 17.83
CA ASN A 168 -4.07 10.81 19.18
C ASN A 168 -2.54 10.76 19.27
N SER A 169 -1.83 11.05 18.17
CA SER A 169 -0.37 11.05 18.12
C SER A 169 0.18 12.14 17.20
N GLY A 170 1.46 12.46 17.37
CA GLY A 170 2.17 13.41 16.50
C GLY A 170 2.31 12.90 15.06
N PHE A 171 2.55 13.83 14.13
CA PHE A 171 2.72 13.52 12.71
C PHE A 171 3.72 12.39 12.47
N TRP A 172 4.93 12.50 13.02
CA TRP A 172 6.01 11.54 12.76
C TRP A 172 5.67 10.12 13.22
N SER A 173 5.07 9.96 14.40
CA SER A 173 4.65 8.64 14.89
C SER A 173 3.60 8.01 13.98
N ALA A 174 2.56 8.76 13.62
CA ALA A 174 1.52 8.26 12.72
C ALA A 174 2.06 7.97 11.30
N ALA A 175 2.89 8.87 10.76
CA ALA A 175 3.47 8.75 9.43
C ALA A 175 4.43 7.55 9.33
N LEU A 176 5.32 7.37 10.31
CA LEU A 176 6.26 6.25 10.32
C LEU A 176 5.53 4.90 10.47
N ILE A 177 4.58 4.79 11.40
CA ILE A 177 3.82 3.53 11.59
C ILE A 177 3.05 3.20 10.31
N SER A 178 2.28 4.15 9.78
CA SER A 178 1.47 3.92 8.57
C SER A 178 2.32 3.59 7.35
N SER A 179 3.45 4.28 7.17
CA SER A 179 4.31 4.11 5.99
C SER A 179 5.10 2.80 6.05
N SER A 180 5.57 2.41 7.23
CA SER A 180 6.24 1.12 7.42
C SER A 180 5.29 -0.06 7.20
N LEU A 181 4.05 0.03 7.70
CA LEU A 181 3.05 -1.01 7.48
C LEU A 181 2.66 -1.16 5.99
N LEU A 182 2.58 -0.05 5.26
CA LEU A 182 2.39 -0.05 3.80
C LEU A 182 3.60 -0.66 3.08
N ALA A 183 4.81 -0.22 3.47
CA ALA A 183 6.05 -0.64 2.85
C ALA A 183 6.29 -2.14 2.95
N VAL A 184 6.10 -2.77 4.11
CA VAL A 184 6.37 -4.22 4.30
C VAL A 184 5.56 -5.08 3.32
N ARG A 185 4.31 -4.69 3.02
CA ARG A 185 3.45 -5.41 2.07
C ARG A 185 3.95 -5.35 0.62
N HIS A 186 4.84 -4.42 0.26
CA HIS A 186 5.44 -4.39 -1.07
C HIS A 186 6.37 -5.59 -1.33
N PHE A 187 6.89 -6.23 -0.28
CA PHE A 187 7.61 -7.49 -0.41
C PHE A 187 6.75 -8.58 -1.06
N ALA A 188 5.43 -8.56 -0.81
CA ALA A 188 4.48 -9.52 -1.37
C ALA A 188 4.33 -9.42 -2.88
N HIS A 189 4.62 -8.27 -3.51
CA HIS A 189 4.43 -8.09 -4.95
C HIS A 189 5.28 -9.04 -5.78
N LEU A 190 6.46 -9.40 -5.30
CA LEU A 190 7.40 -10.23 -6.05
C LEU A 190 7.35 -11.71 -5.64
N LEU A 191 6.57 -12.09 -4.61
CA LEU A 191 6.46 -13.49 -4.13
C LEU A 191 5.95 -14.46 -5.20
N PHE A 192 5.22 -13.94 -6.19
CA PHE A 192 4.74 -14.72 -7.32
C PHE A 192 5.88 -15.19 -8.24
N ILE A 193 6.94 -14.39 -8.34
CA ILE A 193 8.08 -14.64 -9.23
C ILE A 193 8.86 -15.85 -8.72
N GLN A 194 9.21 -16.76 -9.63
CA GLN A 194 10.07 -17.90 -9.34
C GLN A 194 11.32 -17.86 -10.24
N PRO A 195 12.54 -17.94 -9.67
CA PRO A 195 12.85 -17.89 -8.22
C PRO A 195 12.49 -16.53 -7.61
N PHE A 196 12.24 -16.50 -6.29
CA PHE A 196 11.82 -15.27 -5.59
C PHE A 196 12.98 -14.24 -5.51
N PRO A 197 12.82 -13.02 -6.07
CA PRO A 197 13.90 -12.04 -6.12
C PRO A 197 13.91 -11.19 -4.83
N VAL A 198 14.57 -11.73 -3.79
CA VAL A 198 14.60 -11.15 -2.42
C VAL A 198 15.18 -9.73 -2.40
N ILE A 199 16.21 -9.45 -3.20
CA ILE A 199 16.90 -8.15 -3.23
C ILE A 199 15.95 -7.04 -3.71
N PRO A 200 15.37 -7.09 -4.92
CA PRO A 200 14.46 -6.05 -5.36
C PRO A 200 13.20 -5.97 -4.49
N ALA A 201 12.71 -7.09 -3.93
CA ALA A 201 11.59 -7.06 -2.98
C ALA A 201 11.92 -6.22 -1.74
N SER A 202 13.13 -6.38 -1.20
CA SER A 202 13.62 -5.63 -0.04
C SER A 202 13.85 -4.15 -0.38
N ILE A 203 14.42 -3.86 -1.56
CA ILE A 203 14.59 -2.48 -2.04
C ILE A 203 13.23 -1.79 -2.21
N TRP A 204 12.21 -2.50 -2.69
CA TRP A 204 10.87 -1.95 -2.82
C TRP A 204 10.29 -1.56 -1.46
N VAL A 205 10.43 -2.41 -0.44
CA VAL A 205 10.03 -2.08 0.94
C VAL A 205 10.73 -0.80 1.41
N LEU A 206 12.06 -0.75 1.35
CA LEU A 206 12.84 0.36 1.89
C LEU A 206 12.57 1.68 1.17
N SER A 207 12.51 1.65 -0.16
CA SER A 207 12.25 2.83 -0.99
C SER A 207 10.83 3.38 -0.82
N THR A 208 9.87 2.54 -0.42
CA THR A 208 8.47 2.94 -0.22
C THR A 208 8.25 3.73 1.07
N ILE A 209 9.07 3.55 2.11
CA ILE A 209 8.86 4.23 3.41
C ILE A 209 8.84 5.76 3.24
N PRO A 210 9.85 6.41 2.61
CA PRO A 210 9.83 7.87 2.47
C PRO A 210 8.73 8.36 1.52
N ILE A 211 8.36 7.58 0.50
CA ILE A 211 7.20 7.88 -0.35
C ILE A 211 5.93 7.91 0.50
N GLY A 212 5.77 6.92 1.37
CA GLY A 212 4.63 6.83 2.26
C GLY A 212 4.53 8.01 3.24
N ILE A 213 5.67 8.49 3.75
CA ILE A 213 5.75 9.68 4.59
C ILE A 213 5.36 10.93 3.80
N GLY A 214 5.83 11.06 2.56
CA GLY A 214 5.45 12.16 1.66
C GLY A 214 3.94 12.22 1.41
N LEU A 215 3.32 11.07 1.14
CA LEU A 215 1.86 10.97 0.99
C LEU A 215 1.13 11.30 2.30
N ALA A 216 1.64 10.84 3.45
CA ALA A 216 1.09 11.19 4.75
C ALA A 216 1.17 12.71 5.02
N TYR A 217 2.28 13.36 4.66
CA TYR A 217 2.41 14.82 4.73
C TYR A 217 1.36 15.53 3.87
N ILE A 218 1.23 15.15 2.59
CA ILE A 218 0.25 15.75 1.68
C ILE A 218 -1.17 15.56 2.23
N TYR A 219 -1.51 14.36 2.70
CA TYR A 219 -2.81 14.11 3.32
C TYR A 219 -3.02 14.94 4.60
N ASP A 220 -2.01 15.09 5.46
CA ASP A 220 -2.11 15.86 6.70
C ASP A 220 -2.34 17.36 6.43
N GLN A 221 -1.76 17.90 5.34
CA GLN A 221 -1.92 19.29 4.93
C GLN A 221 -3.22 19.55 4.16
N THR A 222 -3.63 18.62 3.30
CA THR A 222 -4.82 18.79 2.44
C THR A 222 -6.11 18.33 3.09
N LYS A 223 -6.03 17.41 4.07
CA LYS A 223 -7.16 16.67 4.65
C LYS A 223 -8.07 16.04 3.59
N SER A 224 -7.49 15.66 2.45
CA SER A 224 -8.23 15.14 1.30
C SER A 224 -7.54 13.93 0.68
N LEU A 225 -8.33 12.87 0.48
CA LEU A 225 -7.91 11.68 -0.25
C LEU A 225 -7.77 11.91 -1.76
N TYR A 226 -8.44 12.90 -2.35
CA TYR A 226 -8.35 13.15 -3.80
C TYR A 226 -6.90 13.40 -4.25
N ALA A 227 -6.18 14.25 -3.52
CA ALA A 227 -4.81 14.61 -3.84
C ALA A 227 -3.88 13.39 -3.73
N VAL A 228 -3.92 12.66 -2.63
CA VAL A 228 -3.01 11.51 -2.42
C VAL A 228 -3.32 10.33 -3.33
N ILE A 229 -4.59 10.06 -3.65
CA ILE A 229 -4.97 9.01 -4.60
C ILE A 229 -4.42 9.35 -5.99
N LEU A 230 -4.62 10.57 -6.48
CA LEU A 230 -4.11 10.99 -7.79
C LEU A 230 -2.58 10.92 -7.84
N ILE A 231 -1.91 11.40 -6.79
CA ILE A 231 -0.45 11.38 -6.73
C ILE A 231 0.05 9.93 -6.69
N HIS A 232 -0.55 9.05 -5.89
CA HIS A 232 -0.16 7.65 -5.85
C HIS A 232 -0.37 6.96 -7.21
N PHE A 233 -1.47 7.23 -7.93
CA PHE A 233 -1.64 6.77 -9.31
C PHE A 233 -0.47 7.18 -10.21
N LEU A 234 -0.08 8.46 -10.18
CA LEU A 234 1.03 8.98 -10.98
C LEU A 234 2.38 8.38 -10.60
N LEU A 235 2.58 8.05 -9.32
CA LEU A 235 3.81 7.42 -8.83
C LEU A 235 3.96 5.95 -9.27
N ASN A 236 2.84 5.26 -9.58
CA ASN A 236 2.89 3.88 -10.05
C ASN A 236 3.19 3.76 -11.56
N VAL A 237 2.95 4.82 -12.35
CA VAL A 237 3.19 4.80 -13.80
C VAL A 237 4.66 4.47 -14.17
N PRO A 238 5.68 5.06 -13.53
CA PRO A 238 7.07 4.76 -13.88
C PRO A 238 7.53 3.34 -13.54
N ILE A 239 6.85 2.66 -12.62
CA ILE A 239 7.16 1.28 -12.16
C ILE A 239 6.62 0.24 -13.16
N LEU A 240 5.83 0.67 -14.14
CA LEU A 240 5.27 -0.22 -15.14
C LEU A 240 6.35 -0.86 -16.00
N PRO A 241 6.17 -2.15 -16.33
CA PRO A 241 7.02 -2.81 -17.28
C PRO A 241 7.12 -2.04 -18.61
N ARG A 242 8.34 -1.91 -19.11
CA ARG A 242 8.65 -1.39 -20.46
C ARG A 242 9.40 -2.43 -21.26
#